data_AF-A0A916BGM5-F1
#
_entry.id   AF-A0A916BGM5-F1
#
_cell.length_a   1.000
_cell.length_b   1.000
_cell.length_c   1.000
_cell.angle_alpha   90.00
_cell.angle_beta   90.00
_cell.angle_gamma   90.00
#
_symmetry.space_group_name_H-M   'P 1'
#
loop_
_entity.id
_entity.type
_entity.pdbx_description
1 polymer ?
#
loop_
_entity_poly.entity_id
_entity_poly.type
_entity_poly.pdbx_seq_one_letter_code
_entity_poly.pdbx_strand_id
1 'polypeptide(L)' 'MSKTTHFGFQTVAEEEKARRVAGVFDSVASKYDIMNDLMSVGLHRLWKRFAVGVSGVRAGQRVLDVAGGS' A
#
# COMPACT_ATOMS: atom_id res chain seq x y z
N MET A 1 -5.71 25.53 -23.78
CA MET A 1 -5.93 24.14 -24.21
C MET A 1 -5.97 23.28 -22.96
N SER A 2 -7.07 22.59 -22.70
CA SER A 2 -7.17 21.62 -21.59
C SER A 2 -6.31 20.40 -21.92
N LYS A 3 -5.37 20.05 -21.04
CA LYS A 3 -4.53 18.85 -21.18
C LYS A 3 -5.31 17.64 -20.69
N THR A 4 -5.36 16.59 -21.49
CA THR A 4 -5.99 15.31 -21.16
C THR A 4 -4.96 14.22 -21.01
N THR A 5 -5.31 13.17 -20.27
CA THR A 5 -4.44 12.06 -19.93
C THR A 5 -5.27 10.78 -19.81
N HIS A 6 -4.61 9.63 -19.75
CA HIS A 6 -5.30 8.34 -19.64
C HIS A 6 -5.37 7.86 -18.19
N PHE A 7 -6.53 7.28 -17.86
CA PHE A 7 -6.80 6.54 -16.63
C PHE A 7 -7.50 5.22 -17.01
N GLY A 8 -6.75 4.12 -16.99
CA GLY A 8 -7.21 2.85 -17.56
C GLY A 8 -7.52 3.00 -19.05
N PHE A 9 -8.74 2.63 -19.44
CA PHE A 9 -9.24 2.74 -20.82
C PHE A 9 -9.94 4.08 -21.13
N GLN A 10 -9.97 5.02 -20.18
CA GLN A 10 -10.66 6.30 -20.32
C GLN A 10 -9.67 7.47 -20.46
N THR A 11 -10.04 8.45 -21.29
CA THR A 11 -9.35 9.74 -21.40
C THR A 11 -10.02 10.75 -20.46
N VAL A 12 -9.26 11.32 -19.54
CA VAL A 12 -9.73 12.24 -18.50
C VAL A 12 -8.92 13.54 -18.53
N ALA A 13 -9.46 14.61 -17.96
CA ALA A 13 -8.67 15.83 -17.74
C ALA A 13 -7.49 15.53 -16.80
N GLU A 14 -6.33 16.12 -17.07
CA GLU A 14 -5.11 15.89 -16.27
C GLU A 14 -5.31 16.21 -14.78
N GLU A 15 -6.08 17.26 -14.52
CA GLU A 15 -6.46 17.73 -13.18
C GLU A 15 -7.32 16.70 -12.41
N GLU A 16 -8.04 15.83 -13.13
CA GLU A 16 -8.97 14.86 -12.56
C GLU A 16 -8.33 13.49 -12.34
N LYS A 17 -7.23 13.19 -13.05
CA LYS A 17 -6.51 11.92 -12.93
C LYS A 17 -6.01 11.66 -11.52
N ALA A 18 -5.40 12.65 -10.87
CA ALA A 18 -4.88 12.49 -9.51
C ALA A 18 -6.01 12.12 -8.52
N ARG A 19 -7.17 12.76 -8.65
CA ARG A 19 -8.35 12.52 -7.81
C ARG A 19 -8.93 11.11 -8.02
N ARG A 20 -8.94 10.64 -9.28
CA ARG A 20 -9.39 9.28 -9.63
C ARG A 20 -8.43 8.19 -9.16
N VAL A 21 -7.12 8.44 -9.26
CA VAL A 21 -6.09 7.55 -8.71
C VAL A 21 -6.25 7.43 -7.20
N ALA A 22 -6.41 8.55 -6.49
CA ALA A 22 -6.69 8.55 -5.05
C ALA A 22 -7.93 7.72 -4.69
N GLY A 23 -9.04 7.88 -5.44
CA GLY A 23 -10.24 7.09 -5.22
C GLY A 23 -10.05 5.57 -5.42
N VAL A 24 -9.19 5.16 -6.35
CA VAL A 24 -8.83 3.73 -6.48
C VAL A 24 -8.04 3.28 -5.26
N PHE A 25 -7.03 4.03 -4.83
CA PHE A 25 -6.28 3.70 -3.62
C PHE A 25 -7.20 3.62 -2.38
N ASP A 26 -8.13 4.56 -2.21
CA ASP A 26 -9.12 4.54 -1.12
C ASP A 26 -10.04 3.31 -1.18
N SER A 27 -10.51 2.94 -2.38
CA SER A 27 -11.41 1.79 -2.57
C SER A 27 -10.73 0.43 -2.36
N VAL A 28 -9.41 0.40 -2.51
CA VAL A 28 -8.59 -0.81 -2.46
C VAL A 28 -7.94 -0.98 -1.09
N ALA A 29 -7.63 0.11 -0.38
CA ALA A 29 -7.02 0.09 0.95
C ALA A 29 -7.83 -0.75 1.96
N SER A 30 -9.15 -0.54 2.05
CA SER A 30 -9.98 -1.32 2.99
C SER A 30 -10.13 -2.80 2.60
N LYS A 31 -9.97 -3.12 1.31
CA LYS A 31 -10.03 -4.50 0.80
C LYS A 31 -8.69 -5.22 0.90
N TYR A 32 -7.58 -4.50 0.89
CA TYR A 32 -6.24 -5.07 0.94
C TYR A 32 -5.96 -5.75 2.28
N ASP A 33 -6.32 -5.13 3.40
CA ASP A 33 -6.11 -5.71 4.73
C ASP A 33 -6.84 -7.05 4.87
N ILE A 34 -8.12 -7.08 4.46
CA ILE A 34 -8.96 -8.29 4.48
C ILE A 34 -8.41 -9.35 3.53
N MET A 35 -8.00 -8.95 2.32
CA MET A 35 -7.45 -9.88 1.34
C MET A 35 -6.09 -10.41 1.78
N ASN A 36 -5.23 -9.60 2.39
CA ASN A 36 -3.97 -10.06 2.97
C ASN A 36 -4.22 -11.01 4.14
N ASP A 37 -5.12 -10.69 5.06
CA ASP A 37 -5.47 -11.57 6.18
C ASP A 37 -6.01 -12.92 5.68
N LEU A 38 -6.90 -12.91 4.67
CA LEU A 38 -7.53 -14.12 4.13
C LEU A 38 -6.58 -14.92 3.22
N MET A 39 -5.88 -14.28 2.27
CA MET A 39 -4.98 -14.96 1.34
C MET A 39 -3.70 -15.44 2.01
N SER A 40 -3.19 -14.71 3.00
CA SER A 40 -2.06 -15.19 3.80
C SER A 40 -2.49 -16.12 4.93
N VAL A 41 -3.79 -16.27 5.21
CA VAL A 41 -4.29 -16.95 6.43
C VAL A 41 -3.56 -16.42 7.69
N GLY A 42 -3.31 -15.11 7.72
CA GLY A 42 -2.54 -14.44 8.78
C GLY A 42 -1.01 -14.66 8.78
N LEU A 43 -0.42 -15.37 7.80
CA LEU A 43 1.03 -15.65 7.71
C LEU A 43 1.90 -14.38 7.62
N HIS A 44 1.38 -13.28 7.09
CA HIS A 44 2.12 -12.00 7.04
C HIS A 44 2.56 -11.52 8.43
N ARG A 45 1.86 -11.91 9.52
CA ARG A 45 2.26 -11.63 10.91
C ARG A 45 3.51 -12.41 11.32
N LEU A 46 3.62 -13.66 10.86
CA LEU A 46 4.80 -14.50 11.06
C LEU A 46 5.98 -13.97 10.25
N TRP A 47 5.76 -13.52 9.02
CA TRP A 47 6.81 -12.89 8.21
C TRP A 47 7.31 -11.58 8.82
N LYS A 48 6.42 -10.72 9.35
CA LYS A 48 6.83 -9.51 10.10
C LYS A 48 7.70 -9.86 11.31
N ARG A 49 7.31 -10.87 12.11
CA ARG A 49 8.11 -11.36 13.25
C ARG A 49 9.45 -11.93 12.82
N PHE A 50 9.47 -12.72 11.75
CA PHE A 50 10.69 -13.29 11.20
C PHE A 50 11.64 -12.19 10.71
N ALA A 51 11.13 -11.21 9.95
CA ALA A 51 11.89 -10.08 9.45
C ALA A 51 12.55 -9.28 10.59
N VAL A 52 11.82 -9.02 11.68
CA VAL A 52 12.39 -8.38 12.88
C VAL A 52 13.46 -9.29 13.51
N GLY A 53 13.20 -10.59 13.63
CA GLY A 53 14.16 -11.56 14.18
C GLY A 53 15.47 -11.65 13.40
N VAL A 54 15.42 -11.60 12.06
CA VAL A 54 16.62 -11.67 11.21
C VAL A 54 17.29 -10.31 11.00
N SER A 55 16.60 -9.19 11.28
CA SER A 55 17.17 -7.84 11.12
C SER A 55 18.30 -7.55 12.12
N GLY A 56 18.42 -8.33 13.20
CA GLY A 56 19.44 -8.16 14.23
C GLY A 56 19.27 -6.88 15.07
N VAL A 57 18.09 -6.25 15.01
CA VAL A 57 17.77 -5.04 15.76
C VAL A 57 17.82 -5.30 17.26
N ARG A 58 18.42 -4.38 18.01
CA ARG A 58 18.62 -4.46 19.48
C ARG A 58 18.04 -3.24 20.19
N ALA A 59 17.77 -3.40 21.48
CA ALA A 59 17.34 -2.31 22.34
C ALA A 59 18.30 -1.11 22.24
N GLY A 60 17.74 0.09 22.06
CA GLY A 60 18.48 1.34 21.89
C GLY A 60 18.79 1.72 20.43
N GLN A 61 18.54 0.84 19.47
CA GLN A 61 18.67 1.17 18.04
C GLN A 61 17.44 1.92 17.52
N ARG A 62 17.64 2.76 16.49
CA ARG A 62 16.57 3.46 15.78
C ARG A 62 16.28 2.74 14.48
N VAL A 63 15.01 2.47 14.22
CA VAL A 63 14.54 1.79 13.00
C VAL A 63 13.53 2.69 12.30
N LEU A 64 13.60 2.75 10.98
CA LEU A 64 12.65 3.45 10.13
C LEU A 64 11.88 2.41 9.31
N ASP A 65 10.56 2.40 9.45
CA ASP A 65 9.69 1.63 8.56
C ASP A 65 9.27 2.52 7.38
N VAL A 66 9.70 2.14 6.18
CA VAL A 66 9.47 2.88 4.94
C VAL A 66 8.11 2.56 4.32
N ALA A 67 7.50 1.43 4.71
CA ALA A 67 6.26 0.92 4.13
C ALA A 67 5.35 0.28 5.18
N GLY A 68 5.23 0.91 6.35
CA GLY A 68 4.52 0.38 7.52
C GLY A 68 2.98 0.39 7.42
N GLY A 69 2.44 0.34 6.19
CA GLY A 69 1.02 0.11 5.97
C GLY A 69 0.53 -1.15 6.71
N SER A 70 -0.77 -1.20 6.97
CA SER A 70 -1.36 -2.25 7.82
C SER A 70 -1.48 -3.60 7.11
#